data_AF-A0A3B9P028-F1
#
_entry.id   AF-A0A3B9P028-F1
#
_cell.length_a   1.000
_cell.length_b   1.000
_cell.length_c   1.000
_cell.angle_alpha   90.00
_cell.angle_beta   90.00
_cell.angle_gamma   90.00
#
_symmetry.space_group_name_H-M   'P 1'
#
loop_
_entity.id
_entity.type
_entity.pdbx_description
1 polymer ?
#
loop_
_entity_poly.entity_id
_entity_poly.type
_entity_poly.pdbx_seq_one_letter_code
_entity_poly.pdbx_strand_id
1 'polypeptide(L)'
;MLDPATLALLAKLKVLAKKTGTNLDLVKMSGDLGYAELTLKELSNADDPELVLVVIQLMNQFGLLDTPAATAKIEENKDSGRYIGALR
;
A
#
# COMPACT_ATOMS: atom_id res chain seq x y z
N MET A 1 7.12 -16.53 -3.16
CA MET A 1 5.93 -16.96 -3.93
C MET A 1 4.83 -15.96 -3.68
N LEU A 2 4.07 -15.56 -4.71
CA LEU A 2 2.86 -14.74 -4.52
C LEU A 2 1.84 -15.57 -3.74
N ASP A 3 1.28 -14.99 -2.69
CA ASP A 3 0.20 -15.61 -1.93
C ASP A 3 -1.05 -15.79 -2.82
N PRO A 4 -1.85 -16.86 -2.65
CA PRO A 4 -3.07 -17.05 -3.44
C PRO A 4 -4.03 -15.86 -3.37
N ALA A 5 -4.06 -15.12 -2.26
CA ALA A 5 -4.89 -13.91 -2.14
C ALA A 5 -4.40 -12.80 -3.09
N THR A 6 -3.09 -12.58 -3.20
CA THR A 6 -2.53 -11.58 -4.12
C THR A 6 -2.75 -11.97 -5.58
N LEU A 7 -2.65 -13.26 -5.91
CA LEU A 7 -3.01 -13.76 -7.25
C LEU A 7 -4.48 -13.49 -7.61
N ALA A 8 -5.39 -13.71 -6.65
CA ALA A 8 -6.81 -13.41 -6.85
C ALA A 8 -7.05 -11.91 -7.08
N LEU A 9 -6.36 -11.04 -6.35
CA LEU A 9 -6.44 -9.59 -6.54
C LEU A 9 -5.90 -9.15 -7.91
N LEU A 10 -4.76 -9.69 -8.35
CA LEU A 10 -4.20 -9.41 -9.67
C LEU A 10 -5.13 -9.88 -10.81
N ALA A 11 -5.76 -11.03 -10.66
CA ALA A 11 -6.75 -11.51 -11.62
C ALA A 11 -7.98 -10.59 -11.68
N LYS A 12 -8.50 -10.16 -10.53
CA LYS A 12 -9.60 -9.18 -10.46
C LYS A 12 -9.23 -7.85 -11.09
N LEU A 13 -8.04 -7.33 -10.77
CA LEU A 13 -7.50 -6.10 -11.36
C LEU A 13 -7.51 -6.19 -12.89
N LYS A 14 -6.99 -7.28 -13.46
CA LYS A 14 -6.96 -7.49 -14.92
C LYS A 14 -8.35 -7.50 -15.54
N VAL A 15 -9.33 -8.14 -14.90
CA VAL A 15 -10.70 -8.21 -15.40
C VAL A 15 -11.37 -6.84 -15.35
N LEU A 16 -11.22 -6.12 -14.24
CA LEU A 16 -11.82 -4.80 -14.05
C LEU A 16 -11.16 -3.74 -14.94
N ALA A 17 -9.82 -3.73 -15.05
CA ALA A 17 -9.10 -2.84 -15.96
C ALA A 17 -9.51 -3.07 -17.42
N LYS A 18 -9.74 -4.33 -17.83
CA LYS A 18 -10.22 -4.62 -19.18
C LYS A 18 -11.62 -4.04 -19.44
N LYS A 19 -12.49 -3.96 -18.42
CA LYS A 19 -13.82 -3.32 -18.55
C LYS A 19 -13.71 -1.81 -18.72
N THR A 20 -12.68 -1.18 -18.17
CA THR A 20 -12.39 0.25 -18.35
C THR A 20 -11.56 0.55 -19.60
N GLY A 21 -11.28 -0.47 -20.43
CA GLY A 21 -10.52 -0.32 -21.67
C GLY A 21 -9.00 -0.36 -21.51
N THR A 22 -8.50 -0.61 -20.29
CA THR A 22 -7.06 -0.68 -20.01
C THR A 22 -6.58 -2.12 -20.04
N ASN A 23 -5.61 -2.42 -20.90
CA ASN A 23 -5.06 -3.78 -21.00
C ASN A 23 -3.81 -3.91 -20.13
N LEU A 24 -3.91 -4.72 -19.07
CA LEU A 24 -2.83 -4.95 -18.11
C LEU A 24 -1.97 -6.15 -18.48
N ASP A 25 -0.65 -5.93 -18.50
CA ASP A 25 0.34 -7.00 -18.56
C ASP A 25 0.81 -7.39 -17.15
N LEU A 26 0.20 -8.44 -16.61
CA LEU A 26 0.55 -8.99 -15.30
C LEU A 26 1.96 -9.60 -15.24
N VAL A 27 2.50 -10.07 -16.38
CA VAL A 27 3.85 -10.64 -16.44
C VAL A 27 4.86 -9.50 -16.36
N LYS A 28 4.58 -8.39 -17.04
CA LYS A 28 5.40 -7.19 -16.91
C LYS A 28 5.32 -6.58 -15.51
N MET A 29 4.12 -6.50 -14.92
CA MET A 29 3.96 -6.02 -13.54
C MET A 29 4.74 -6.85 -12.50
N SER A 30 4.94 -8.16 -12.73
CA SER A 30 5.69 -8.99 -11.79
C SER A 30 7.21 -8.81 -11.88
N GLY A 31 7.71 -8.32 -13.02
CA GLY A 31 9.14 -8.12 -13.28
C GLY A 31 9.60 -6.66 -13.20
N ASP A 32 8.68 -5.70 -13.29
CA ASP A 32 8.98 -4.27 -13.35
C ASP A 32 8.12 -3.50 -12.33
N LEU A 33 8.77 -3.14 -11.21
CA LEU A 33 8.15 -2.39 -10.12
C LEU A 33 7.70 -0.99 -10.57
N GLY A 34 8.46 -0.34 -11.46
CA GLY A 34 8.13 1.00 -11.95
C GLY A 34 6.89 0.96 -12.84
N TYR A 35 6.78 -0.06 -13.70
CA TYR A 35 5.57 -0.31 -14.47
C TYR A 35 4.37 -0.60 -13.56
N ALA A 36 4.54 -1.43 -12.53
CA ALA A 36 3.46 -1.73 -11.58
C ALA A 36 2.98 -0.48 -10.84
N GLU A 37 3.90 0.35 -10.36
CA GLU A 37 3.57 1.57 -9.62
C GLU A 37 2.83 2.60 -10.48
N LEU A 38 3.35 2.89 -11.68
CA LEU A 38 2.72 3.82 -12.62
C LEU A 38 1.30 3.35 -12.97
N THR A 39 1.17 2.08 -13.31
CA THR A 39 -0.10 1.50 -13.73
C THR A 39 -1.12 1.48 -12.60
N LEU A 40 -0.72 1.15 -11.37
CA LEU A 40 -1.61 1.20 -10.21
C LEU A 40 -2.01 2.65 -9.88
N LYS A 41 -1.10 3.63 -9.99
CA LYS A 41 -1.43 5.06 -9.81
C LYS A 41 -2.40 5.60 -10.86
N GLU A 42 -2.30 5.13 -12.11
CA GLU A 42 -3.26 5.49 -13.15
C GLU A 42 -4.65 4.91 -12.84
N LEU A 43 -4.70 3.62 -12.47
CA LEU A 43 -5.96 2.93 -12.17
C LEU A 43 -6.61 3.40 -10.86
N SER A 44 -5.88 4.02 -9.94
CA SER A 44 -6.48 4.59 -8.72
C SER A 44 -7.38 5.79 -9.00
N ASN A 45 -7.28 6.39 -10.18
CA ASN A 45 -8.12 7.51 -10.62
C ASN A 45 -9.30 7.06 -11.51
N ALA A 46 -9.58 5.75 -11.60
CA ALA A 46 -10.69 5.24 -12.39
C ALA A 46 -12.05 5.55 -11.75
N ASP A 47 -13.08 5.68 -12.58
CA ASP A 47 -14.46 5.94 -12.11
C ASP A 47 -15.14 4.72 -11.47
N ASP A 48 -14.57 3.52 -11.65
CA ASP A 48 -15.09 2.27 -11.09
C ASP A 48 -14.63 2.10 -9.62
N PRO A 49 -15.54 2.19 -8.63
CA PRO A 49 -15.17 2.08 -7.23
C PRO A 49 -14.58 0.72 -6.84
N GLU A 50 -15.01 -0.36 -7.52
CA GLU A 50 -14.49 -1.70 -7.25
C GLU A 50 -13.05 -1.84 -7.73
N LEU A 51 -12.74 -1.27 -8.89
CA LEU A 51 -11.38 -1.21 -9.43
C LEU A 51 -10.46 -0.42 -8.50
N VAL A 52 -10.89 0.77 -8.06
CA VAL A 52 -10.12 1.62 -7.15
C VAL A 52 -9.81 0.89 -5.84
N LEU A 53 -10.78 0.17 -5.27
CA LEU A 53 -10.57 -0.59 -4.04
C LEU A 53 -9.51 -1.69 -4.22
N VAL A 54 -9.57 -2.45 -5.32
CA VAL A 54 -8.59 -3.50 -5.63
C VAL A 54 -7.20 -2.91 -5.84
N VAL A 55 -7.11 -1.76 -6.51
CA VAL A 55 -5.84 -1.03 -6.71
C VAL A 55 -5.24 -0.62 -5.37
N ILE A 56 -6.01 0.00 -4.47
CA ILE A 56 -5.55 0.43 -3.15
C ILE A 56 -5.06 -0.78 -2.33
N GLN A 57 -5.79 -1.91 -2.37
CA GLN A 57 -5.38 -3.13 -1.69
C GLN A 57 -4.03 -3.66 -2.21
N LEU A 58 -3.83 -3.65 -3.53
CA LEU A 58 -2.56 -4.05 -4.15
C LEU A 58 -1.44 -3.08 -3.82
N MET A 59 -1.68 -1.76 -3.88
CA MET A 59 -0.69 -0.75 -3.50
C MET A 59 -0.28 -0.89 -2.04
N ASN A 60 -1.22 -1.19 -1.13
CA ASN A 60 -0.91 -1.48 0.26
C ASN A 60 -0.06 -2.75 0.42
N GLN A 61 -0.38 -3.83 -0.30
CA GLN A 61 0.40 -5.07 -0.28
C GLN A 61 1.81 -4.90 -0.84
N PHE A 62 1.99 -4.04 -1.84
CA PHE A 62 3.29 -3.72 -2.43
C PHE A 62 4.06 -2.62 -1.68
N GLY A 63 3.47 -2.02 -0.64
CA GLY A 63 4.10 -0.92 0.11
C GLY A 63 4.24 0.37 -0.70
N LEU A 64 3.40 0.57 -1.71
CA LEU A 64 3.41 1.73 -2.62
C LEU A 64 2.52 2.89 -2.13
N LEU A 65 1.74 2.66 -1.08
CA LEU A 65 1.06 3.74 -0.39
C LEU A 65 2.05 4.36 0.59
N ASP A 66 2.38 5.62 0.35
CA ASP A 66 2.88 6.49 1.41
C ASP A 66 1.76 6.58 2.44
N THR A 67 1.80 5.68 3.42
CA THR A 67 1.04 5.88 4.65
C THR A 67 1.41 7.29 5.13
N PRO A 68 0.44 8.16 5.49
CA PRO A 68 0.78 9.34 6.26
C PRO A 68 1.57 8.79 7.44
N ALA A 69 2.86 9.12 7.50
CA ALA A 69 3.74 8.59 8.52
C ALA A 69 2.99 8.71 9.83
N ALA A 70 2.83 7.59 10.54
CA ALA A 70 2.46 7.65 11.93
C ALA A 70 3.61 8.36 12.66
N THR A 71 3.61 9.70 12.60
CA THR A 71 4.31 10.56 13.54
C THR A 71 3.67 10.32 14.90
N ALA A 72 4.13 9.27 15.54
CA ALA A 72 4.24 9.14 16.99
C ALA A 72 5.13 7.94 17.27
N LYS A 73 6.40 8.04 16.88
CA LYS A 73 7.46 7.39 17.67
C LYS A 73 7.47 8.12 19.00
N ILE A 74 6.61 7.70 19.93
CA ILE A 74 6.77 8.09 21.33
C ILE A 74 8.05 7.37 21.75
N GLU A 75 9.13 8.12 21.77
CA GLU A 75 10.37 7.68 22.40
C GLU A 75 10.03 7.25 23.83
N GLU A 76 10.31 5.99 24.17
CA GLU A 76 10.42 5.56 25.56
C GLU A 76 11.47 6.46 26.22
N ASN A 77 11.02 7.53 26.88
CA ASN A 77 11.88 8.29 27.76
C ASN A 77 12.14 7.42 28.98
N LYS A 78 13.19 6.60 28.91
CA LYS A 78 13.89 6.06 30.08
C LYS A 78 14.56 7.23 30.79
N ASP A 79 13.79 8.06 31.50
CA ASP A 79 14.41 8.95 32.48
C ASP A 79 14.58 8.22 33.81
N SER A 80 15.78 7.66 33.92
CA SER A 80 16.33 7.07 35.12
C SER A 80 16.80 8.22 36.01
N GLY A 81 15.89 8.86 36.75
CA GLY A 81 16.19 10.10 37.45
C GLY A 81 15.58 10.19 38.85
N ARG A 82 16.08 9.39 39.77
CA ARG A 82 15.83 9.53 41.23
C ARG A 82 16.35 10.89 41.69
N TYR A 83 15.48 11.88 41.96
CA TYR A 83 15.85 13.08 42.71
C TYR A 83 15.01 13.22 43.98
N ILE A 84 15.74 13.06 45.08
CA ILE A 84 15.41 13.31 46.47
C ILE A 84 15.42 14.84 46.67
N GLY A 85 14.42 15.41 47.34
CA GLY A 85 14.37 16.87 47.56
C GLY A 85 13.43 17.30 48.68
N ALA A 86 13.81 16.95 49.91
CA ALA A 86 13.57 17.65 51.19
C ALA A 86 12.35 18.59 51.36
N LEU A 87 11.47 18.16 52.27
CA LEU A 87 10.87 18.94 53.37
C LEU A 87 11.19 20.44 53.41
N ARG A 88 10.14 21.26 53.28
CA ARG A 88 9.93 22.46 54.11
C ARG A 88 8.45 22.65 54.37
#